data_AF-A0A7K1KZ53-F1
#
_entry.id   AF-A0A7K1KZ53-F1
#
_cell.length_a   1.000
_cell.length_b   1.000
_cell.length_c   1.000
_cell.angle_alpha   90.00
_cell.angle_beta   90.00
_cell.angle_gamma   90.00
#
_symmetry.space_group_name_H-M   'P 1'
#
loop_
_entity.id
_entity.type
_entity.pdbx_description
1 polymer ?
#
loop_
_entity_poly.entity_id
_entity_poly.type
_entity_poly.pdbx_seq_one_letter_code
_entity_poly.pdbx_strand_id
1 'polypeptide(L)'
;MAVMARPRGVEDTVILRATVRVMCRVGPAGLTLAAVAREMARRARRSYDSALGALAALTAESAAEISTPESYANHLAFLCMDLGDPQLYERAPAIHRTQARVIEDLLTEAADTGELRAGTDAAALARSVQAITAGAGLTWALDREGTLEQRLRRELRVVLSPYLPPRHDLEES
;
A
#
# COMPACT_ATOMS: atom_id res chain seq x y z
N MET A 1 12.41 14.92 30.86
CA MET A 1 13.03 13.73 30.25
C MET A 1 11.96 12.93 29.53
N ALA A 2 11.68 13.25 28.27
CA ALA A 2 10.67 12.55 27.48
C ALA A 2 11.15 11.11 27.19
N VAL A 3 10.43 10.13 27.72
CA VAL A 3 10.52 8.73 27.28
C VAL A 3 10.17 8.71 25.81
N MET A 4 11.16 8.42 24.97
CA MET A 4 11.00 8.24 23.54
C MET A 4 10.27 6.91 23.32
N ALA A 5 8.93 6.95 23.34
CA ALA A 5 8.10 5.82 22.95
C ALA A 5 8.36 5.54 21.47
N ARG A 6 8.97 4.38 21.19
CA ARG A 6 9.19 3.88 19.84
C ARG A 6 7.87 3.93 19.06
N PRO A 7 7.84 4.41 17.81
CA PRO A 7 6.62 4.40 17.02
C PRO A 7 6.13 2.96 16.91
N ARG A 8 4.83 2.74 17.17
CA ARG A 8 4.22 1.41 16.96
C ARG A 8 4.07 1.17 15.46
N GLY A 9 5.17 0.75 14.83
CA GLY A 9 5.12 -0.02 13.60
C GLY A 9 4.40 -1.35 13.88
N VAL A 10 3.88 -1.97 12.82
CA VAL A 10 3.22 -3.30 12.78
C VAL A 10 3.53 -4.13 14.03
N GLU A 11 2.49 -4.49 14.80
CA GLU A 11 2.68 -5.21 16.07
C GLU A 11 3.65 -6.39 15.91
N ASP A 12 4.65 -6.46 16.79
CA ASP A 12 5.66 -7.53 16.83
C ASP A 12 5.01 -8.92 16.77
N THR A 13 3.81 -9.05 17.35
CA THR A 13 3.00 -10.27 17.34
C THR A 13 2.60 -10.69 15.92
N VAL A 14 2.31 -9.74 15.04
CA VAL A 14 1.90 -9.99 13.65
C VAL A 14 3.11 -10.40 12.82
N ILE A 15 4.25 -9.73 13.02
CA ILE A 15 5.54 -10.06 12.38
C ILE A 15 6.00 -11.46 12.82
N LEU A 16 6.01 -11.76 14.12
CA LEU A 16 6.37 -13.07 14.66
C LEU A 16 5.47 -14.17 14.10
N ARG A 17 4.16 -13.91 14.01
CA ARG A 17 3.20 -14.90 13.53
C ARG A 17 3.24 -15.10 12.02
N ALA A 18 3.69 -14.12 11.24
CA ALA A 18 4.01 -14.30 9.82
C ALA A 18 5.33 -15.05 9.64
N THR A 19 6.34 -14.72 10.44
CA THR A 19 7.67 -15.36 10.45
C THR A 19 7.58 -16.85 10.74
N VAL A 20 6.90 -17.25 11.82
CA VAL A 20 6.67 -18.67 12.18
C VAL A 20 6.01 -19.43 11.04
N ARG A 21 5.08 -18.80 10.33
CA ARG A 21 4.30 -19.45 9.27
C ARG A 21 5.09 -19.61 7.98
N VAL A 22 5.89 -18.61 7.61
CA VAL A 22 6.86 -18.74 6.52
C VAL A 22 7.86 -19.85 6.85
N MET A 23 8.39 -19.85 8.07
CA MET A 23 9.31 -20.88 8.54
C MET A 23 8.71 -22.29 8.47
N CYS A 24 7.46 -22.50 8.90
CA CYS A 24 6.79 -23.80 8.79
C CYS A 24 6.54 -24.24 7.34
N ARG A 25 6.41 -23.30 6.40
CA ARG A 25 6.05 -23.59 5.00
C ARG A 25 7.25 -23.85 4.11
N VAL A 26 8.31 -23.05 4.24
CA VAL A 26 9.47 -23.06 3.33
C VAL A 26 10.78 -23.41 4.03
N GLY A 27 10.73 -23.68 5.34
CA GLY A 27 11.90 -23.95 6.15
C GLY A 27 12.73 -22.68 6.47
N PRO A 28 13.74 -22.80 7.34
CA PRO A 28 14.57 -21.68 7.75
C PRO A 28 15.43 -21.12 6.60
N ALA A 29 15.85 -21.95 5.65
CA ALA A 29 16.61 -21.52 4.48
C ALA A 29 15.79 -20.65 3.51
N GLY A 30 14.47 -20.78 3.50
CA GLY A 30 13.55 -19.95 2.69
C GLY A 30 13.02 -18.71 3.42
N LEU A 31 13.41 -18.50 4.68
CA LEU A 31 12.93 -17.38 5.50
C LEU A 31 13.62 -16.08 5.11
N THR A 32 12.92 -15.25 4.35
CA THR A 32 13.39 -13.93 3.94
C THR A 32 12.41 -12.85 4.36
N LEU A 33 12.89 -11.62 4.57
CA LEU A 33 12.03 -10.46 4.83
C LEU A 33 10.97 -10.29 3.73
N ALA A 34 11.34 -10.54 2.46
CA ALA A 34 10.40 -10.51 1.34
C ALA A 34 9.32 -11.62 1.40
N ALA A 35 9.63 -12.79 1.97
CA ALA A 35 8.65 -13.84 2.18
C ALA A 35 7.71 -13.53 3.36
N VAL A 36 8.23 -12.92 4.43
CA VAL A 36 7.44 -12.44 5.57
C VAL A 36 6.51 -11.30 5.14
N ALA A 37 7.02 -10.32 4.39
CA ALA A 37 6.19 -9.23 3.83
C ALA A 37 5.07 -9.76 2.93
N ARG A 38 5.35 -10.77 2.08
CA ARG A 38 4.31 -11.43 1.26
C ARG A 38 3.28 -12.19 2.09
N GLU A 39 3.68 -12.79 3.21
CA GLU A 39 2.75 -13.47 4.13
C GLU A 39 1.85 -12.47 4.85
N MET A 40 2.42 -11.35 5.29
CA MET A 40 1.69 -10.23 5.89
C MET A 40 0.67 -9.64 4.91
N ALA A 41 1.08 -9.37 3.67
CA ALA A 41 0.20 -8.91 2.61
C ALA A 41 -0.93 -9.91 2.31
N ARG A 42 -0.63 -11.23 2.25
CA ARG A 42 -1.66 -12.26 2.09
C ARG A 42 -2.66 -12.33 3.25
N ARG A 43 -2.24 -11.97 4.47
CA ARG A 43 -3.13 -11.89 5.63
C ARG A 43 -4.01 -10.65 5.58
N ALA A 44 -3.44 -9.49 5.28
CA ALA A 44 -4.19 -8.28 5.05
C ALA A 44 -5.28 -8.53 3.99
N ARG A 45 -4.94 -9.17 2.86
CA ARG A 45 -5.90 -9.59 1.82
C ARG A 45 -7.07 -10.44 2.34
N ARG A 46 -6.85 -11.28 3.36
CA ARG A 46 -7.93 -12.10 3.98
C ARG A 46 -8.78 -11.35 5.00
N SER A 47 -8.33 -10.17 5.43
CA SER A 47 -9.04 -9.32 6.39
C SER A 47 -9.96 -8.30 5.71
N TYR A 48 -9.90 -8.19 4.38
CA TYR A 48 -10.76 -7.30 3.60
C TYR A 48 -11.69 -8.13 2.71
N ASP A 49 -12.97 -7.77 2.69
CA ASP A 49 -14.02 -8.48 1.96
C ASP A 49 -13.93 -8.32 0.43
N SER A 50 -12.96 -7.54 -0.09
CA SER A 50 -12.78 -7.25 -1.51
C SER A 50 -11.34 -6.85 -1.84
N ALA A 51 -10.90 -7.09 -3.09
CA ALA A 51 -9.56 -6.75 -3.54
C ALA A 51 -9.33 -5.23 -3.58
N LEU A 52 -10.36 -4.46 -3.95
CA LEU A 52 -10.31 -2.99 -3.84
C LEU A 52 -10.30 -2.50 -2.40
N GLY A 53 -10.97 -3.22 -1.48
CA GLY A 53 -10.90 -2.98 -0.04
C GLY A 53 -9.47 -3.15 0.50
N ALA A 54 -8.80 -4.23 0.08
CA ALA A 54 -7.41 -4.49 0.43
C ALA A 54 -6.45 -3.43 -0.15
N LEU A 55 -6.68 -2.96 -1.37
CA LEU A 55 -5.90 -1.87 -1.97
C LEU A 55 -6.08 -0.55 -1.20
N ALA A 56 -7.31 -0.20 -0.85
CA ALA A 56 -7.61 1.00 -0.09
C ALA A 56 -6.95 0.98 1.30
N ALA A 57 -7.00 -0.18 1.96
CA ALA A 57 -6.33 -0.37 3.23
C ALA A 57 -4.81 -0.29 3.13
N LEU A 58 -4.19 -0.97 2.17
CA LEU A 58 -2.74 -0.91 1.95
C LEU A 58 -2.26 0.54 1.76
N THR A 59 -3.00 1.31 0.96
CA THR A 59 -2.67 2.71 0.68
C THR A 59 -2.87 3.58 1.93
N ALA A 60 -3.94 3.37 2.69
CA ALA A 60 -4.23 4.09 3.93
C ALA A 60 -3.24 3.79 5.07
N GLU A 61 -2.93 2.51 5.30
CA GLU A 61 -2.00 2.06 6.35
C GLU A 61 -0.59 2.63 6.13
N SER A 62 -0.14 2.70 4.87
CA SER A 62 1.15 3.33 4.55
C SER A 62 1.24 4.81 4.97
N ALA A 63 0.09 5.49 5.07
CA ALA A 63 0.00 6.87 5.53
C ALA A 63 -0.27 7.02 7.03
N ALA A 64 -0.75 5.98 7.71
CA ALA A 64 -0.99 6.05 9.15
C ALA A 64 0.29 6.29 9.96
N GLU A 65 1.45 5.88 9.42
CA GLU A 65 2.77 6.18 9.99
C GLU A 65 3.15 7.66 9.82
N ILE A 66 2.53 8.38 8.88
CA ILE A 66 2.78 9.79 8.58
C ILE A 66 1.57 10.64 8.98
N SER A 67 1.55 11.03 10.25
CA SER A 67 0.43 11.76 10.86
C SER A 67 0.58 13.29 10.80
N THR A 68 1.75 13.80 10.39
CA THR A 68 2.04 15.25 10.35
C THR A 68 2.81 15.63 9.07
N PRO A 69 2.63 16.87 8.56
CA PRO A 69 3.43 17.39 7.45
C PRO A 69 4.94 17.32 7.71
N GLU A 70 5.36 17.53 8.96
CA GLU A 70 6.76 17.46 9.38
C GLU A 70 7.30 16.02 9.30
N SER A 71 6.50 15.03 9.69
CA SER A 71 6.87 13.61 9.51
C SER A 71 6.93 13.21 8.04
N TYR A 72 6.07 13.79 7.20
CA TYR A 72 6.13 13.60 5.74
C TYR A 72 7.38 14.24 5.12
N ALA A 73 7.73 15.46 5.53
CA ALA A 73 8.94 16.13 5.09
C ALA A 73 10.21 15.36 5.49
N ASN A 74 10.23 14.78 6.70
CA ASN A 74 11.32 13.91 7.13
C ASN A 74 11.41 12.63 6.30
N HIS A 75 10.28 12.02 5.96
CA HIS A 75 10.23 10.87 5.06
C HIS A 75 10.78 11.21 3.67
N LEU A 76 10.40 12.35 3.11
CA LEU A 76 10.92 12.84 1.83
C LEU A 76 12.43 13.13 1.88
N ALA A 77 12.92 13.72 2.97
CA ALA A 77 14.35 13.97 3.14
C ALA A 77 15.15 12.65 3.12
N PHE A 78 14.65 11.62 3.79
CA PHE A 78 15.24 10.27 3.76
C PHE A 78 15.21 9.69 2.35
N LEU A 79 14.08 9.77 1.65
CA LEU A 79 13.96 9.32 0.26
C LEU A 79 14.94 10.06 -0.67
N CYS A 80 15.09 11.38 -0.53
CA CYS A 80 16.04 12.17 -1.32
C CYS A 80 17.50 11.78 -1.05
N MET A 81 17.84 11.47 0.21
CA MET A 81 19.17 10.96 0.55
C MET A 81 19.42 9.59 -0.09
N ASP A 82 18.46 8.67 0.00
CA ASP A 82 18.56 7.34 -0.62
C ASP A 82 18.68 7.40 -2.14
N LEU A 83 17.94 8.31 -2.80
CA LEU A 83 18.01 8.51 -4.25
C LEU A 83 19.35 9.08 -4.71
N GLY A 84 20.05 9.83 -3.85
CA GLY A 84 21.36 10.41 -4.12
C GLY A 84 22.54 9.48 -3.83
N ASP A 85 22.33 8.40 -3.06
CA ASP A 85 23.36 7.42 -2.73
C ASP A 85 23.42 6.28 -3.78
N PRO A 86 24.51 6.13 -4.54
CA PRO A 86 24.64 5.09 -5.58
C PRO A 86 24.50 3.65 -5.06
N GLN A 87 24.91 3.36 -3.81
CA GLN A 87 24.84 2.01 -3.24
C GLN A 87 23.42 1.65 -2.77
N LEU A 88 22.66 2.65 -2.32
CA LEU A 88 21.25 2.50 -1.99
C LEU A 88 20.36 2.57 -3.23
N TYR A 89 20.76 3.32 -4.26
CA TYR A 89 20.09 3.38 -5.56
C TYR A 89 20.00 2.00 -6.25
N GLU A 90 20.96 1.10 -6.03
CA GLU A 90 20.85 -0.27 -6.55
C GLU A 90 19.82 -1.13 -5.78
N ARG A 91 19.49 -0.77 -4.53
CA ARG A 91 18.58 -1.51 -3.64
C ARG A 91 17.17 -0.90 -3.52
N ALA A 92 17.05 0.42 -3.64
CA ALA A 92 15.79 1.18 -3.63
C ALA A 92 14.75 0.73 -4.69
N PRO A 93 15.14 0.29 -5.91
CA PRO A 93 14.20 -0.22 -6.91
C PRO A 93 13.50 -1.49 -6.45
N ALA A 94 14.13 -2.31 -5.60
CA ALA A 94 13.54 -3.58 -5.18
C ALA A 94 12.29 -3.36 -4.30
N ILE A 95 12.30 -2.35 -3.43
CA ILE A 95 11.18 -2.03 -2.53
C ILE A 95 10.03 -1.40 -3.32
N HIS A 96 10.30 -0.38 -4.15
CA HIS A 96 9.28 0.25 -4.98
C HIS A 96 8.66 -0.72 -6.01
N ARG A 97 9.46 -1.59 -6.64
CA ARG A 97 8.95 -2.63 -7.55
C ARG A 97 8.12 -3.68 -6.80
N THR A 98 8.47 -4.00 -5.56
CA THR A 98 7.69 -4.94 -4.76
C THR A 98 6.33 -4.35 -4.40
N GLN A 99 6.27 -3.06 -4.02
CA GLN A 99 5.01 -2.37 -3.75
C GLN A 99 4.16 -2.23 -5.02
N ALA A 100 4.78 -1.91 -6.17
CA ALA A 100 4.10 -1.86 -7.47
C ALA A 100 3.41 -3.18 -7.82
N ARG A 101 4.12 -4.30 -7.65
CA ARG A 101 3.58 -5.65 -7.92
C ARG A 101 2.43 -6.00 -7.00
N VAL A 102 2.49 -5.62 -5.71
CA VAL A 102 1.38 -5.89 -4.78
C VAL A 102 0.12 -5.12 -5.19
N ILE A 103 0.26 -3.87 -5.64
CA ILE A 103 -0.86 -3.05 -6.13
C ILE A 103 -1.41 -3.65 -7.43
N GLU A 104 -0.54 -4.03 -8.37
CA GLU A 104 -0.93 -4.68 -9.62
C GLU A 104 -1.68 -5.98 -9.38
N ASP A 105 -1.15 -6.88 -8.54
CA ASP A 105 -1.81 -8.14 -8.17
C ASP A 105 -3.22 -7.92 -7.61
N LEU A 106 -3.42 -6.90 -6.77
CA LEU A 106 -4.73 -6.57 -6.20
C LEU A 106 -5.69 -6.03 -7.25
N LEU A 107 -5.20 -5.25 -8.23
CA LEU A 107 -6.01 -4.73 -9.31
C LEU A 107 -6.36 -5.81 -10.34
N THR A 108 -5.44 -6.75 -10.60
CA THR A 108 -5.73 -7.95 -11.39
C THR A 108 -6.79 -8.81 -10.72
N GLU A 109 -6.65 -9.07 -9.41
CA GLU A 109 -7.65 -9.81 -8.63
C GLU A 109 -9.02 -9.11 -8.68
N ALA A 110 -9.06 -7.78 -8.55
CA ALA A 110 -10.29 -7.00 -8.68
C ALA A 110 -10.93 -7.06 -10.07
N ALA A 111 -10.12 -7.17 -11.14
CA ALA A 111 -10.64 -7.37 -12.49
C ALA A 111 -11.19 -8.79 -12.66
N ASP A 112 -10.50 -9.80 -12.13
CA ASP A 112 -10.90 -11.21 -12.22
C ASP A 112 -12.18 -11.51 -11.43
N THR A 113 -12.41 -10.81 -10.30
CA THR A 113 -13.63 -10.94 -9.48
C THR A 113 -14.79 -10.06 -9.97
N GLY A 114 -14.57 -9.22 -10.99
CA GLY A 114 -15.58 -8.31 -11.52
C GLY A 114 -15.81 -7.05 -10.68
N GLU A 115 -14.94 -6.75 -9.70
CA GLU A 115 -14.92 -5.47 -9.00
C GLU A 115 -14.47 -4.30 -9.91
N LEU A 116 -13.74 -4.60 -10.99
CA LEU A 116 -13.38 -3.67 -12.06
C LEU A 116 -14.04 -4.08 -13.39
N ARG A 117 -14.25 -3.10 -14.27
CA ARG A 117 -14.74 -3.30 -15.64
C ARG A 117 -13.85 -4.29 -16.37
N ALA A 118 -14.47 -5.19 -17.12
CA ALA A 118 -13.76 -6.15 -17.98
C ALA A 118 -12.83 -5.41 -18.96
N GLY A 119 -11.63 -5.95 -19.15
CA GLY A 119 -10.61 -5.35 -20.02
C GLY A 119 -9.82 -4.19 -19.41
N THR A 120 -9.98 -3.93 -18.10
CA THR A 120 -9.13 -2.95 -17.39
C THR A 120 -7.66 -3.38 -17.42
N ASP A 121 -6.77 -2.50 -17.90
CA ASP A 121 -5.33 -2.70 -17.80
C ASP A 121 -4.86 -2.45 -16.36
N ALA A 122 -4.79 -3.53 -15.57
CA ALA A 122 -4.39 -3.50 -14.17
C ALA A 122 -2.98 -2.91 -13.96
N ALA A 123 -2.04 -3.15 -14.88
CA ALA A 123 -0.69 -2.63 -14.78
C ALA A 123 -0.65 -1.11 -15.02
N ALA A 124 -1.42 -0.61 -15.99
CA ALA A 124 -1.56 0.83 -16.22
C ALA A 124 -2.27 1.53 -15.05
N LEU A 125 -3.31 0.90 -14.50
CA LEU A 125 -4.01 1.42 -13.33
C LEU A 125 -3.10 1.42 -12.09
N ALA A 126 -2.28 0.40 -11.89
CA ALA A 126 -1.31 0.34 -10.80
C ALA A 126 -0.31 1.51 -10.85
N ARG A 127 0.22 1.84 -12.04
CA ARG A 127 1.09 3.02 -12.22
C ARG A 127 0.39 4.31 -11.85
N SER A 128 -0.88 4.45 -12.24
CA SER A 128 -1.71 5.61 -11.87
C SER A 128 -1.91 5.70 -10.35
N VAL A 129 -2.25 4.59 -9.69
CA VAL A 129 -2.41 4.52 -8.22
C VAL A 129 -1.11 4.87 -7.49
N GLN A 130 0.05 4.46 -8.00
CA GLN A 130 1.33 4.85 -7.41
C GLN A 130 1.59 6.35 -7.55
N ALA A 131 1.35 6.91 -8.75
CA ALA A 131 1.54 8.33 -9.01
C ALA A 131 0.63 9.21 -8.14
N ILE A 132 -0.66 8.86 -8.03
CA ILE A 132 -1.60 9.63 -7.19
C ILE A 132 -1.26 9.51 -5.71
N THR A 133 -0.77 8.35 -5.25
CA THR A 133 -0.37 8.17 -3.84
C THR A 133 0.81 9.08 -3.48
N ALA A 134 1.86 9.11 -4.33
CA ALA A 134 3.01 9.98 -4.12
C ALA A 134 2.63 11.48 -4.20
N GLY A 135 1.81 11.85 -5.19
CA GLY A 135 1.35 13.23 -5.37
C GLY A 135 0.40 13.72 -4.27
N ALA A 136 -0.48 12.84 -3.78
CA ALA A 136 -1.42 13.14 -2.71
C ALA A 136 -0.70 13.46 -1.39
N GLY A 137 0.38 12.74 -1.07
CA GLY A 137 1.20 13.04 0.10
C GLY A 137 1.84 14.43 0.02
N LEU A 138 2.41 14.77 -1.14
CA LEU A 138 3.07 16.06 -1.34
C LEU A 138 2.08 17.22 -1.26
N THR A 139 0.95 17.11 -1.95
CA THR A 139 -0.11 18.14 -1.93
C THR A 139 -0.73 18.28 -0.55
N TRP A 140 -1.02 17.19 0.15
CA TRP A 140 -1.52 17.23 1.53
C TRP A 140 -0.55 17.93 2.50
N ALA A 141 0.76 17.67 2.38
CA ALA A 141 1.74 18.31 3.26
C ALA A 141 1.80 19.84 3.07
N LEU A 142 1.47 20.33 1.87
CA LEU A 142 1.38 21.76 1.54
C LEU A 142 0.04 22.36 2.00
N ASP A 143 -1.07 21.70 1.68
CA ASP A 143 -2.43 22.17 1.97
C ASP A 143 -2.74 22.11 3.49
N ARG A 144 -2.19 21.11 4.20
CA ARG A 144 -2.41 20.80 5.63
C ARG A 144 -3.87 20.57 6.02
N GLU A 145 -4.71 20.16 5.06
CA GLU A 145 -6.12 19.90 5.27
C GLU A 145 -6.41 18.41 5.55
N GLY A 146 -7.09 18.13 6.66
CA GLY A 146 -7.49 16.78 7.04
C GLY A 146 -6.29 15.84 7.28
N THR A 147 -6.54 14.53 7.28
CA THR A 147 -5.48 13.53 7.41
C THR A 147 -5.01 13.01 6.06
N LEU A 148 -3.74 12.60 5.98
CA LEU A 148 -3.19 11.98 4.77
C LEU A 148 -3.97 10.73 4.36
N GLU A 149 -4.42 9.94 5.34
CA GLU A 149 -5.30 8.80 5.11
C GLU A 149 -6.58 9.20 4.37
N GLN A 150 -7.27 10.24 4.84
CA GLN A 150 -8.51 10.72 4.22
C GLN A 150 -8.25 11.20 2.78
N ARG A 151 -7.14 11.90 2.56
CA ARG A 151 -6.71 12.33 1.22
C ARG A 151 -6.51 11.13 0.31
N LEU A 152 -5.71 10.15 0.73
CA LEU A 152 -5.42 8.97 -0.09
C LEU A 152 -6.66 8.14 -0.41
N ARG A 153 -7.55 7.92 0.55
CA ARG A 153 -8.84 7.24 0.31
C ARG A 153 -9.69 8.00 -0.71
N ARG A 154 -9.68 9.33 -0.67
CA ARG A 154 -10.41 10.17 -1.64
C ARG A 154 -9.81 10.06 -3.03
N GLU A 155 -8.50 10.29 -3.18
CA GLU A 155 -7.83 10.25 -4.47
C GLU A 155 -7.92 8.84 -5.10
N LEU A 156 -7.81 7.79 -4.29
CA LEU A 156 -7.99 6.41 -4.76
C LEU A 156 -9.42 6.17 -5.28
N ARG A 157 -10.44 6.69 -4.61
CA ARG A 157 -11.83 6.60 -5.11
C ARG A 157 -12.00 7.32 -6.45
N VAL A 158 -11.38 8.49 -6.59
CA VAL A 158 -11.45 9.29 -7.83
C VAL A 158 -10.78 8.54 -8.98
N VAL A 159 -9.58 7.99 -8.78
CA VAL A 159 -8.85 7.28 -9.84
C VAL A 159 -9.52 5.95 -10.23
N LEU A 160 -10.18 5.27 -9.29
CA LEU A 160 -10.86 3.99 -9.55
C LEU A 160 -12.24 4.15 -10.17
N SER A 161 -12.95 5.27 -9.94
CA SER A 161 -14.32 5.50 -10.41
C SER A 161 -14.55 5.18 -11.91
N PRO A 162 -13.65 5.58 -12.84
CA PRO A 162 -13.78 5.26 -14.26
C PRO A 162 -13.56 3.77 -14.61
N TYR A 163 -13.18 2.94 -13.64
CA TYR A 163 -12.93 1.51 -13.81
C TYR A 163 -13.91 0.64 -13.03
N LEU A 164 -14.75 1.20 -12.17
CA LEU A 164 -15.77 0.43 -11.46
C LEU A 164 -16.91 0.03 -12.41
N PRO A 165 -17.42 -1.21 -12.38
CA PRO A 165 -18.58 -1.60 -13.17
C PRO A 165 -19.76 -0.65 -12.90
N PRO A 166 -20.64 -0.40 -13.89
CA PRO A 166 -21.88 0.32 -13.62
C PRO A 166 -22.60 -0.38 -12.47
N ARG A 167 -23.08 0.40 -11.49
CA ARG A 167 -24.03 -0.14 -10.52
C ARG A 167 -25.23 -0.60 -11.33
N HIS A 168 -25.40 -1.91 -11.45
CA HIS A 168 -26.72 -2.45 -11.74
C HIS A 168 -27.54 -2.15 -10.50
N ASP A 169 -28.24 -1.02 -10.55
CA ASP A 169 -29.28 -0.74 -9.57
C ASP A 169 -30.19 -1.96 -9.54
N LEU A 170 -30.42 -2.47 -8.34
CA LEU A 170 -31.45 -3.46 -8.05
C LEU A 170 -32.82 -2.79 -8.26
N GLU A 171 -33.12 -2.40 -9.49
CA GLU A 171 -34.47 -2.09 -9.94
C GLU A 171 -34.98 -3.34 -10.66
N GLU A 172 -35.63 -4.23 -9.92
CA GLU A 172 -36.86 -4.95 -10.31
C GLU A 172 -37.19 -6.05 -9.30
N SER A 173 -38.08 -5.74 -8.36
CA SER A 173 -39.34 -6.46 -8.14
C SER A 173 -40.17 -5.80 -7.04
#